data_AF-A0A081QB69-F1
#
_entry.id   AF-A0A081QB69-F1
#
_cell.length_a   1.000
_cell.length_b   1.000
_cell.length_c   1.000
_cell.angle_alpha   90.00
_cell.angle_beta   90.00
_cell.angle_gamma   90.00
#
_symmetry.space_group_name_H-M   'P 1'
#
loop_
_entity.id
_entity.type
_entity.pdbx_description
1 polymer ?
#
loop_
_entity_poly.entity_id
_entity_poly.type
_entity_poly.pdbx_seq_one_letter_code
_entity_poly.pdbx_strand_id
1 'polypeptide(L)'
;MTPTYEIDNPRLSYQTKLDLWETGFGLQKVDDLEPSPYMRELAQQNSQGKLTYQEVYDQVTTYHQEKDDSTREADLVAMRIVELLSSNAFKFAPTTLKLIHRELFFGLLPQGIPLGEYRSYNITKSEAVLNGDSVIYDDFRTVADSLTYDFQQESQFDYRGKSEIEVVQHIKTFISGIWQIHPFGEGNTRTITVFLIKYLRTMGFQVDNKPFQENAKYFRDALVLDNAKLFQKKTEYLERFFENLLLGGQHDLEID
;
A
#
# COMPACT_ATOMS: atom_id res chain seq x y z
N MET A 1 15.33 16.76 0.13
CA MET A 1 14.15 16.87 1.00
C MET A 1 14.46 15.99 2.18
N THR A 2 14.59 16.57 3.38
CA THR A 2 14.54 15.79 4.62
C THR A 2 13.05 15.59 4.88
N PRO A 3 12.56 14.35 5.11
CA PRO A 3 11.16 14.16 5.46
C PRO A 3 10.86 14.98 6.72
N THR A 4 9.71 15.65 6.74
CA THR A 4 9.26 16.41 7.91
C THR A 4 8.54 15.43 8.81
N TYR A 5 9.27 14.79 9.73
CA TYR A 5 8.77 13.80 10.69
C TYR A 5 7.84 14.39 11.78
N GLU A 6 7.05 15.41 11.44
CA GLU A 6 5.98 15.93 12.30
C GLU A 6 4.79 14.96 12.26
N ILE A 7 4.92 13.85 12.99
CA ILE A 7 3.80 12.98 13.28
C ILE A 7 2.95 13.69 14.32
N ASP A 8 1.70 14.00 13.95
CA ASP A 8 0.71 14.68 14.77
C ASP A 8 0.35 13.91 16.05
N ASN A 9 0.55 12.60 16.06
CA ASN A 9 0.44 11.75 17.24
C ASN A 9 1.74 10.96 17.55
N PRO A 10 2.76 11.59 18.15
CA PRO A 10 4.05 10.93 18.40
C PRO A 10 3.99 9.90 19.54
N ARG A 11 2.88 9.82 20.27
CA ARG A 11 2.69 9.02 21.49
C ARG A 11 1.74 7.83 21.28
N LEU A 12 1.78 7.23 20.09
CA LEU A 12 1.13 5.94 19.85
C LEU A 12 1.61 4.90 20.87
N SER A 13 0.70 4.00 21.25
CA SER A 13 1.00 2.91 22.18
C SER A 13 2.07 1.97 21.60
N TYR A 14 2.75 1.22 22.48
CA TYR A 14 3.69 0.18 22.05
C TYR A 14 3.07 -0.78 21.02
N GLN A 15 1.87 -1.29 21.31
CA GLN A 15 1.19 -2.24 20.44
C GLN A 15 0.88 -1.61 19.08
N THR A 16 0.33 -0.39 19.07
CA THR A 16 0.04 0.32 17.82
C THR A 16 1.29 0.52 16.97
N LYS A 17 2.42 0.91 17.58
CA LYS A 17 3.68 1.07 16.84
C LYS A 17 4.18 -0.26 16.29
N LEU A 18 4.08 -1.34 17.09
CA LEU A 18 4.46 -2.68 16.66
C LEU A 18 3.62 -3.12 15.45
N ASP A 19 2.30 -2.99 15.52
CA ASP A 19 1.38 -3.36 14.44
C ASP A 19 1.67 -2.60 13.14
N LEU A 20 2.01 -1.30 13.26
CA LEU A 20 2.41 -0.48 12.12
C LEU A 20 3.75 -0.96 11.52
N TRP A 21 4.75 -1.27 12.35
CA TRP A 21 6.02 -1.81 11.87
C TRP A 21 5.86 -3.16 11.17
N GLU A 22 5.06 -4.05 11.74
CA GLU A 22 4.73 -5.34 11.11
C GLU A 22 4.01 -5.14 9.78
N THR A 23 3.15 -4.11 9.66
CA THR A 23 2.48 -3.76 8.40
C THR A 23 3.50 -3.25 7.39
N GLY A 24 4.38 -2.33 7.79
CA GLY A 24 5.44 -1.79 6.94
C GLY A 24 6.37 -2.89 6.41
N PHE A 25 6.72 -3.86 7.23
CA PHE A 25 7.54 -5.01 6.84
C PHE A 25 6.77 -5.99 5.95
N GLY A 26 5.54 -6.35 6.30
CA GLY A 26 4.70 -7.25 5.50
C GLY A 26 4.51 -6.77 4.07
N LEU A 27 4.33 -5.46 3.88
CA LEU A 27 4.15 -4.85 2.57
C LEU A 27 5.39 -4.88 1.67
N GLN A 28 6.58 -5.18 2.18
CA GLN A 28 7.76 -5.35 1.33
C GLN A 28 7.73 -6.66 0.53
N LYS A 29 7.04 -7.67 1.06
CA LYS A 29 6.87 -8.99 0.39
C LYS A 29 6.10 -8.92 -0.93
N VAL A 30 5.41 -7.81 -1.18
CA VAL A 30 4.76 -7.52 -2.48
C VAL A 30 5.75 -7.65 -3.64
N ASP A 31 6.99 -7.19 -3.42
CA ASP A 31 8.07 -7.20 -4.41
C ASP A 31 9.18 -8.19 -4.02
N ASP A 32 8.84 -9.20 -3.21
CA ASP A 32 9.78 -10.22 -2.70
C ASP A 32 11.00 -9.62 -1.97
N LEU A 33 10.81 -8.45 -1.34
CA LEU A 33 11.82 -7.74 -0.56
C LEU A 33 11.70 -8.07 0.93
N GLU A 34 12.84 -8.11 1.61
CA GLU A 34 12.92 -8.35 3.05
C GLU A 34 13.70 -7.23 3.76
N PRO A 35 13.14 -6.64 4.84
CA PRO A 35 13.87 -5.68 5.67
C PRO A 35 15.10 -6.29 6.33
N SER A 36 16.14 -5.47 6.49
CA SER A 36 17.39 -5.87 7.13
C SER A 36 17.19 -6.22 8.61
N PRO A 37 18.06 -7.08 9.19
CA PRO A 37 18.05 -7.32 10.63
C PRO A 37 18.21 -6.03 11.45
N TYR A 38 18.98 -5.07 10.95
CA TYR A 38 19.20 -3.79 11.62
C TYR A 38 17.92 -2.94 11.68
N MET A 39 17.16 -2.88 10.58
CA MET A 39 15.87 -2.19 10.56
C MET A 39 14.86 -2.81 11.54
N ARG A 40 14.86 -4.14 11.69
CA ARG A 40 14.02 -4.82 12.69
C ARG A 40 14.40 -4.44 14.12
N GLU A 41 15.69 -4.27 14.39
CA GLU A 41 16.19 -3.83 15.69
C GLU A 41 15.80 -2.37 15.99
N LEU A 42 15.95 -1.47 15.01
CA LEU A 42 15.50 -0.08 15.10
C LEU A 42 13.98 0.03 15.30
N ALA A 43 13.19 -0.78 14.60
CA ALA A 43 11.73 -0.84 14.75
C ALA A 43 11.32 -1.25 16.18
N GLN A 44 12.01 -2.24 16.76
CA GLN A 44 11.77 -2.66 18.14
C GLN A 44 12.10 -1.56 19.15
N GLN A 45 13.20 -0.82 18.94
CA GLN A 45 13.54 0.30 19.81
C GLN A 45 12.53 1.46 19.68
N ASN A 46 12.05 1.73 18.47
CA ASN A 46 11.02 2.75 18.22
C ASN A 46 9.66 2.38 18.82
N SER A 47 9.23 1.12 18.69
CA SER A 47 7.97 0.67 19.30
C SER A 47 8.00 0.77 20.83
N GLN A 48 9.16 0.51 21.45
CA GLN A 48 9.41 0.70 22.88
C GLN A 48 9.56 2.17 23.31
N GLY A 49 9.54 3.12 22.38
CA GLY A 49 9.71 4.54 22.64
C GLY A 49 11.16 4.95 22.99
N LYS A 50 12.15 4.10 22.72
CA LYS A 50 13.58 4.40 22.91
C LYS A 50 14.14 5.27 21.80
N LEU A 51 13.59 5.14 20.60
CA LEU A 51 13.94 5.97 19.43
C LEU A 51 12.70 6.69 18.91
N THR A 52 12.87 7.94 18.53
CA THR A 52 11.94 8.71 17.70
C THR A 52 11.99 8.22 16.24
N TYR A 53 11.00 8.60 15.44
CA TYR A 53 11.01 8.28 14.00
C TYR A 53 12.16 8.95 13.25
N GLN A 54 12.52 10.18 13.64
CA GLN A 54 13.69 10.88 13.11
C GLN A 54 14.99 10.13 13.42
N GLU A 55 15.18 9.66 14.66
CA GLU A 55 16.39 8.91 15.03
C GLU A 55 16.48 7.55 14.31
N VAL A 56 15.35 6.91 14.01
CA VAL A 56 15.32 5.71 13.16
C VAL A 56 15.77 6.06 11.75
N TYR A 57 15.24 7.14 11.18
CA TYR A 57 15.62 7.60 9.84
C TYR A 57 17.11 7.92 9.72
N ASP A 58 17.66 8.69 10.66
CA ASP A 58 19.06 9.08 10.64
C ASP A 58 19.97 7.85 10.70
N GLN A 59 19.63 6.88 11.55
CA GLN A 59 20.38 5.64 11.71
C GLN A 59 20.29 4.73 10.49
N VAL A 60 19.09 4.49 9.94
CA VAL A 60 18.93 3.62 8.76
C VAL A 60 19.53 4.25 7.50
N THR A 61 19.46 5.59 7.38
CA THR A 61 20.10 6.31 6.28
C THR A 61 21.62 6.20 6.36
N THR A 62 22.20 6.34 7.55
CA THR A 62 23.65 6.17 7.77
C THR A 62 24.07 4.72 7.48
N TYR A 63 23.30 3.74 7.94
CA TYR A 63 23.54 2.32 7.68
C TYR A 63 23.68 2.01 6.18
N HIS A 64 22.77 2.54 5.35
CA HIS A 64 22.78 2.32 3.90
C HIS A 64 23.77 3.22 3.13
N GLN A 65 24.42 4.19 3.79
CA GLN A 65 25.58 4.89 3.21
C GLN A 65 26.87 4.08 3.34
N GLU A 66 26.96 3.24 4.37
CA GLU A 66 28.18 2.51 4.75
C GLU A 66 28.17 1.03 4.34
N LYS A 67 26.99 0.46 4.04
CA LYS A 67 26.79 -0.98 3.76
C LYS A 67 26.05 -1.24 2.44
N ASP A 68 25.97 -2.53 2.12
CA ASP A 68 25.28 -3.10 0.96
C ASP A 68 23.83 -2.61 0.81
N ASP A 69 23.49 -2.27 -0.44
CA ASP A 69 22.26 -1.56 -0.86
C ASP A 69 21.05 -2.50 -1.02
N SER A 70 21.26 -3.82 -0.94
CA SER A 70 20.24 -4.84 -1.28
C SER A 70 18.96 -4.78 -0.44
N THR A 71 19.01 -4.22 0.77
CA THR A 71 17.86 -4.09 1.68
C THR A 71 17.37 -2.64 1.83
N ARG A 72 18.00 -1.69 1.12
CA ARG A 72 17.75 -0.25 1.29
C ARG A 72 16.31 0.15 0.99
N GLU A 73 15.75 -0.38 -0.10
CA GLU A 73 14.36 -0.08 -0.44
C GLU A 73 13.40 -0.62 0.62
N ALA A 74 13.56 -1.90 1.00
CA ALA A 74 12.71 -2.55 1.97
C ALA A 74 12.68 -1.79 3.30
N ASP A 75 13.84 -1.38 3.79
CA ASP A 75 13.99 -0.67 5.06
C ASP A 75 13.37 0.72 5.02
N LEU A 76 13.74 1.53 4.01
CA LEU A 76 13.29 2.91 3.92
C LEU A 76 11.79 3.00 3.62
N VAL A 77 11.27 2.15 2.73
CA VAL A 77 9.84 2.12 2.41
C VAL A 77 9.04 1.64 3.62
N ALA A 78 9.49 0.61 4.35
CA ALA A 78 8.80 0.15 5.56
C ALA A 78 8.69 1.25 6.61
N MET A 79 9.79 1.97 6.88
CA MET A 79 9.80 3.11 7.81
C MET A 79 8.82 4.21 7.35
N ARG A 80 8.81 4.57 6.06
CA ARG A 80 7.91 5.60 5.51
C ARG A 80 6.44 5.19 5.55
N ILE A 81 6.14 3.89 5.38
CA ILE A 81 4.78 3.35 5.60
C ILE A 81 4.36 3.59 7.05
N VAL A 82 5.22 3.26 8.02
CA VAL A 82 4.92 3.46 9.45
C VAL A 82 4.67 4.93 9.74
N GLU A 83 5.49 5.83 9.22
CA GLU A 83 5.33 7.28 9.38
C GLU A 83 3.99 7.75 8.82
N LEU A 84 3.68 7.42 7.57
CA LEU A 84 2.41 7.78 6.94
C LEU A 84 1.23 7.24 7.75
N LEU A 85 1.27 5.98 8.16
CA LEU A 85 0.18 5.35 8.93
C LEU A 85 0.11 5.82 10.39
N SER A 86 1.15 6.45 10.92
CA SER A 86 1.15 7.09 12.24
C SER A 86 0.51 8.48 12.21
N SER A 87 0.47 9.12 11.03
CA SER A 87 -0.17 10.42 10.84
C SER A 87 -1.68 10.29 10.62
N ASN A 88 -2.49 11.18 11.22
CA ASN A 88 -3.93 11.25 10.94
C ASN A 88 -4.25 12.06 9.67
N ALA A 89 -3.28 12.75 9.07
CA ALA A 89 -3.52 13.52 7.86
C ALA A 89 -3.94 12.60 6.70
N PHE A 90 -5.09 12.90 6.12
CA PHE A 90 -5.60 12.23 4.94
C PHE A 90 -6.59 13.12 4.20
N LYS A 91 -6.57 13.04 2.87
CA LYS A 91 -7.58 13.62 2.00
C LYS A 91 -8.01 12.54 1.01
N PHE A 92 -9.31 12.35 0.84
CA PHE A 92 -9.82 11.49 -0.22
C PHE A 92 -9.74 12.21 -1.57
N ALA A 93 -8.65 11.99 -2.31
CA ALA A 93 -8.40 12.59 -3.63
C ALA A 93 -7.28 11.86 -4.39
N PRO A 94 -7.26 11.88 -5.74
CA PRO A 94 -6.17 11.30 -6.54
C PRO A 94 -4.78 11.85 -6.19
N THR A 95 -4.69 13.12 -5.76
CA THR A 95 -3.42 13.73 -5.33
C THR A 95 -2.80 13.02 -4.13
N THR A 96 -3.61 12.38 -3.27
CA THR A 96 -3.11 11.64 -2.11
C THR A 96 -2.31 10.42 -2.54
N LEU A 97 -2.68 9.76 -3.64
CA LEU A 97 -1.86 8.67 -4.22
C LEU A 97 -0.47 9.19 -4.63
N LYS A 98 -0.41 10.35 -5.28
CA LYS A 98 0.86 10.98 -5.69
C LYS A 98 1.74 11.33 -4.49
N LEU A 99 1.15 11.87 -3.43
CA LEU A 99 1.85 12.23 -2.20
C LEU A 99 2.39 10.99 -1.48
N ILE A 100 1.58 9.95 -1.31
CA ILE A 100 2.00 8.67 -0.72
C ILE A 100 3.14 8.09 -1.54
N HIS A 101 2.98 7.96 -2.86
CA HIS A 101 4.03 7.40 -3.73
C HIS A 101 5.33 8.20 -3.65
N ARG A 102 5.25 9.53 -3.67
CA ARG A 102 6.42 10.39 -3.51
C ARG A 102 7.15 10.13 -2.20
N GLU A 103 6.41 10.05 -1.10
CA GLU A 103 6.98 9.84 0.23
C GLU A 103 7.66 8.47 0.29
N LEU A 104 6.92 7.40 -0.05
CA LEU A 104 7.41 6.03 -0.01
C LEU A 104 8.70 5.85 -0.81
N PHE A 105 8.78 6.40 -2.03
CA PHE A 105 9.84 6.06 -2.98
C PHE A 105 10.88 7.17 -3.22
N PHE A 106 10.90 8.23 -2.41
CA PHE A 106 11.87 9.32 -2.56
C PHE A 106 13.32 8.80 -2.51
N GLY A 107 14.04 8.97 -3.63
CA GLY A 107 15.45 8.55 -3.77
C GLY A 107 15.67 7.03 -3.92
N LEU A 108 14.61 6.27 -4.25
CA LEU A 108 14.66 4.81 -4.39
C LEU A 108 14.30 4.32 -5.80
N LEU A 109 13.48 5.07 -6.54
CA LEU A 109 13.05 4.63 -7.87
C LEU A 109 14.22 4.58 -8.87
N PRO A 110 14.20 3.61 -9.82
CA PRO A 110 15.12 3.58 -10.94
C PRO A 110 15.09 4.86 -11.77
N GLN A 111 16.21 5.13 -12.47
CA GLN A 111 16.30 6.27 -13.36
C GLN A 111 15.22 6.24 -14.44
N GLY A 112 14.51 7.35 -14.61
CA GLY A 112 13.45 7.50 -15.62
C GLY A 112 12.05 7.18 -15.12
N ILE A 113 11.88 6.60 -13.92
CA ILE A 113 10.58 6.42 -13.30
C ILE A 113 10.15 7.72 -12.60
N PRO A 114 8.99 8.32 -12.94
CA PRO A 114 8.53 9.55 -12.31
C PRO A 114 8.20 9.36 -10.82
N LEU A 115 8.77 10.22 -9.96
CA LEU A 115 8.52 10.17 -8.52
C LEU A 115 7.28 11.00 -8.15
N GLY A 116 6.23 10.32 -7.70
CA GLY A 116 5.00 10.98 -7.23
C GLY A 116 4.22 11.63 -8.38
N GLU A 117 4.48 11.19 -9.60
CA GLU A 117 3.88 11.67 -10.83
C GLU A 117 3.37 10.47 -11.61
N TYR A 118 2.28 10.66 -12.34
CA TYR A 118 1.73 9.58 -13.16
C TYR A 118 2.71 9.20 -14.28
N ARG A 119 2.74 7.91 -14.64
CA ARG A 119 3.58 7.42 -15.74
C ARG A 119 3.21 8.13 -17.04
N SER A 120 4.22 8.36 -17.88
CA SER A 120 4.09 8.97 -19.20
C SER A 120 4.17 7.96 -20.34
N TYR A 121 3.97 6.67 -20.03
CA TYR A 121 4.11 5.55 -20.96
C TYR A 121 3.16 4.42 -20.58
N ASN A 122 2.80 3.59 -21.57
CA ASN A 122 2.01 2.38 -21.35
C ASN A 122 2.88 1.27 -20.76
N ILE A 123 2.30 0.48 -19.87
CA ILE A 123 2.97 -0.62 -19.17
C ILE A 123 2.34 -1.95 -19.57
N THR A 124 3.20 -2.96 -19.66
CA THR A 124 2.82 -4.38 -19.70
C THR A 124 3.69 -5.09 -18.66
N LYS A 125 3.06 -5.89 -17.79
CA LYS A 125 3.75 -6.65 -16.74
C LYS A 125 3.42 -8.13 -16.89
N SER A 126 4.45 -8.98 -16.94
CA SER A 126 4.26 -10.43 -16.93
C SER A 126 3.85 -10.86 -15.53
N GLU A 127 2.66 -11.45 -15.40
CA GLU A 127 2.10 -11.84 -14.11
C GLU A 127 2.17 -13.35 -13.91
N ALA A 128 2.86 -13.81 -12.85
CA ALA A 128 3.03 -15.24 -12.58
C ALA A 128 1.67 -15.94 -12.38
N VAL A 129 0.76 -15.33 -11.63
CA VAL A 129 -0.60 -15.84 -11.40
C VAL A 129 -1.50 -15.84 -12.65
N LEU A 130 -1.05 -15.21 -13.74
CA LEU A 130 -1.69 -15.28 -15.06
C LEU A 130 -0.85 -16.08 -16.07
N ASN A 131 0.07 -16.93 -15.59
CA ASN A 131 0.98 -17.72 -16.43
C ASN A 131 1.80 -16.89 -17.42
N GLY A 132 2.23 -15.70 -16.98
CA GLY A 132 3.02 -14.75 -17.76
C GLY A 132 2.21 -13.78 -18.62
N ASP A 133 0.88 -13.88 -18.65
CA ASP A 133 0.03 -12.86 -19.27
C ASP A 133 -0.01 -11.58 -18.42
N SER A 134 -0.56 -10.51 -18.98
CA SER A 134 -0.68 -9.19 -18.33
C SER A 134 -2.12 -8.77 -18.12
N VAL A 135 -2.34 -8.01 -17.04
CA VAL A 135 -3.53 -7.17 -16.88
C VAL A 135 -3.53 -6.08 -17.96
N ILE A 136 -4.73 -5.69 -18.39
CA ILE A 136 -4.89 -4.52 -19.26
C ILE A 136 -4.95 -3.28 -18.37
N TYR A 137 -3.82 -2.57 -18.29
CA TYR A 137 -3.72 -1.29 -17.58
C TYR A 137 -4.22 -0.13 -18.45
N ASP A 138 -4.58 0.98 -17.81
CA ASP A 138 -5.11 2.16 -18.50
C ASP A 138 -4.07 2.79 -19.45
N ASP A 139 -4.53 3.54 -20.46
CA ASP A 139 -3.60 4.30 -21.29
C ASP A 139 -3.00 5.45 -20.46
N PHE A 140 -1.69 5.67 -20.57
CA PHE A 140 -1.01 6.68 -19.76
C PHE A 140 -1.60 8.09 -19.91
N ARG A 141 -2.23 8.38 -21.07
CA ARG A 141 -2.87 9.68 -21.36
C ARG A 141 -4.18 9.86 -20.60
N THR A 142 -4.83 8.78 -20.18
CA THR A 142 -6.14 8.79 -19.52
C THR A 142 -6.05 8.56 -18.01
N VAL A 143 -4.90 8.12 -17.48
CA VAL A 143 -4.69 7.85 -16.04
C VAL A 143 -5.27 8.93 -15.11
N ALA A 144 -5.02 10.20 -15.41
CA ALA A 144 -5.53 11.30 -14.59
C ALA A 144 -7.06 11.39 -14.61
N ASP A 145 -7.65 11.32 -15.80
CA ASP A 145 -9.11 11.40 -16.00
C ASP A 145 -9.81 10.18 -15.40
N SER A 146 -9.26 8.98 -15.57
CA SER A 146 -9.78 7.74 -14.99
C SER A 146 -9.76 7.77 -13.47
N LEU A 147 -8.66 8.22 -12.84
CA LEU A 147 -8.61 8.38 -11.39
C LEU A 147 -9.60 9.45 -10.91
N THR A 148 -9.73 10.56 -11.63
CA THR A 148 -10.74 11.58 -11.28
C THR A 148 -12.15 11.00 -11.34
N TYR A 149 -12.46 10.22 -12.37
CA TYR A 149 -13.75 9.56 -12.51
C TYR A 149 -14.02 8.59 -11.37
N ASP A 150 -13.11 7.65 -11.09
CA ASP A 150 -13.29 6.63 -10.06
C ASP A 150 -13.44 7.24 -8.66
N PHE A 151 -12.61 8.24 -8.30
CA PHE A 151 -12.75 8.94 -7.03
C PHE A 151 -14.06 9.73 -6.96
N GLN A 152 -14.54 10.29 -8.08
CA GLN A 152 -15.83 10.97 -8.10
C GLN A 152 -16.98 9.97 -7.88
N GLN A 153 -16.96 8.81 -8.53
CA GLN A 153 -17.97 7.76 -8.33
C GLN A 153 -18.01 7.29 -6.87
N GLU A 154 -16.85 6.99 -6.29
CA GLU A 154 -16.74 6.57 -4.88
C GLU A 154 -17.27 7.67 -3.94
N SER A 155 -16.93 8.94 -4.18
CA SER A 155 -17.40 10.04 -3.33
C SER A 155 -18.92 10.28 -3.37
N GLN A 156 -19.58 9.80 -4.42
CA GLN A 156 -21.03 9.91 -4.61
C GLN A 156 -21.80 8.71 -4.07
N PHE A 157 -21.11 7.63 -3.71
CA PHE A 157 -21.76 6.43 -3.18
C PHE A 157 -22.30 6.66 -1.78
N ASP A 158 -23.60 6.40 -1.58
CA ASP A 158 -24.24 6.49 -0.28
C ASP A 158 -24.17 5.16 0.46
N TYR A 159 -23.25 5.08 1.42
CA TYR A 159 -23.05 3.93 2.29
C TYR A 159 -24.21 3.71 3.30
N ARG A 160 -25.11 4.68 3.49
CA ARG A 160 -26.17 4.57 4.51
C ARG A 160 -27.20 3.52 4.14
N GLY A 161 -27.54 2.67 5.11
CA GLY A 161 -28.56 1.63 4.94
C GLY A 161 -28.10 0.45 4.07
N LYS A 162 -26.82 0.39 3.69
CA LYS A 162 -26.20 -0.73 3.00
C LYS A 162 -25.85 -1.84 3.98
N SER A 163 -25.99 -3.08 3.53
CA SER A 163 -25.48 -4.24 4.25
C SER A 163 -23.95 -4.21 4.28
N GLU A 164 -23.34 -4.85 5.28
CA GLU A 164 -21.87 -4.92 5.40
C GLU A 164 -21.24 -5.52 4.13
N ILE A 165 -21.88 -6.52 3.52
CA ILE A 165 -21.43 -7.13 2.26
C ILE A 165 -21.43 -6.11 1.10
N GLU A 166 -22.50 -5.31 0.94
CA GLU A 166 -22.54 -4.27 -0.10
C GLU A 166 -21.45 -3.22 0.10
N VAL A 167 -21.19 -2.81 1.35
CA VAL A 167 -20.12 -1.87 1.70
C VAL A 167 -18.76 -2.44 1.29
N VAL A 168 -18.49 -3.68 1.69
CA VAL A 168 -17.22 -4.37 1.38
C VAL A 168 -17.02 -4.53 -0.13
N GLN A 169 -18.06 -4.95 -0.85
CA GLN A 169 -18.02 -5.11 -2.31
C GLN A 169 -17.75 -3.77 -3.01
N HIS A 170 -18.33 -2.67 -2.54
CA HIS A 170 -18.09 -1.35 -3.13
C HIS A 170 -16.64 -0.90 -2.93
N ILE A 171 -16.14 -0.97 -1.69
CA ILE A 171 -14.75 -0.61 -1.38
C ILE A 171 -13.78 -1.50 -2.18
N LYS A 172 -14.01 -2.82 -2.23
CA LYS A 172 -13.21 -3.75 -3.04
C LYS A 172 -13.13 -3.28 -4.50
N THR A 173 -14.28 -2.95 -5.08
CA THR A 173 -14.38 -2.54 -6.49
C THR A 173 -13.62 -1.25 -6.75
N PHE A 174 -13.78 -0.24 -5.87
CA PHE A 174 -13.05 1.02 -5.99
C PHE A 174 -11.53 0.82 -5.91
N ILE A 175 -11.06 0.03 -4.93
CA ILE A 175 -9.62 -0.24 -4.77
C ILE A 175 -9.05 -1.04 -5.94
N SER A 176 -9.79 -2.04 -6.42
CA SER A 176 -9.40 -2.82 -7.60
C SER A 176 -9.29 -1.93 -8.84
N GLY A 177 -10.25 -1.02 -9.05
CA GLY A 177 -10.26 -0.07 -10.16
C GLY A 177 -9.06 0.87 -10.16
N ILE A 178 -8.80 1.56 -9.04
CA ILE A 178 -7.64 2.48 -8.96
C ILE A 178 -6.30 1.74 -9.08
N TRP A 179 -6.24 0.45 -8.72
CA TRP A 179 -5.08 -0.40 -8.95
C TRP A 179 -4.92 -0.79 -10.42
N GLN A 180 -6.02 -1.11 -11.11
CA GLN A 180 -6.03 -1.44 -12.54
C GLN A 180 -5.60 -0.25 -13.41
N ILE A 181 -5.90 0.98 -13.00
CA ILE A 181 -5.39 2.18 -13.69
C ILE A 181 -3.85 2.19 -13.71
N HIS A 182 -3.23 1.62 -12.66
CA HIS A 182 -1.78 1.48 -12.50
C HIS A 182 -1.03 2.80 -12.74
N PRO A 183 -1.33 3.85 -11.94
CA PRO A 183 -0.94 5.22 -12.25
C PRO A 183 0.57 5.49 -12.27
N PHE A 184 1.36 4.71 -11.52
CA PHE A 184 2.81 4.92 -11.40
C PHE A 184 3.60 3.87 -12.19
N GLY A 185 4.87 4.17 -12.47
CA GLY A 185 5.76 3.22 -13.14
C GLY A 185 6.07 1.99 -12.28
N GLU A 186 6.23 2.20 -10.97
CA GLU A 186 6.51 1.18 -9.96
C GLU A 186 5.81 1.55 -8.64
N GLY A 187 5.76 0.64 -7.67
CA GLY A 187 5.25 0.96 -6.33
C GLY A 187 3.73 1.14 -6.19
N ASN A 188 2.94 0.76 -7.21
CA ASN A 188 1.47 0.92 -7.21
C ASN A 188 0.80 0.20 -6.02
N THR A 189 1.10 -1.09 -5.81
CA THR A 189 0.44 -1.87 -4.76
C THR A 189 0.72 -1.28 -3.37
N ARG A 190 1.98 -1.02 -3.01
CA ARG A 190 2.35 -0.42 -1.72
C ARG A 190 1.70 0.96 -1.52
N THR A 191 1.66 1.79 -2.55
CA THR A 191 0.97 3.09 -2.52
C THR A 191 -0.53 2.94 -2.25
N ILE A 192 -1.20 2.05 -2.99
CA ILE A 192 -2.65 1.83 -2.89
C ILE A 192 -3.02 1.20 -1.57
N THR A 193 -2.21 0.30 -1.02
CA THR A 193 -2.45 -0.27 0.31
C THR A 193 -2.38 0.78 1.41
N VAL A 194 -1.37 1.67 1.40
CA VAL A 194 -1.30 2.77 2.37
C VAL A 194 -2.50 3.71 2.24
N PHE A 195 -2.91 4.02 1.01
CA PHE A 195 -4.11 4.79 0.75
C PHE A 195 -5.36 4.09 1.29
N LEU A 196 -5.54 2.80 1.03
CA LEU A 196 -6.66 1.98 1.51
C LEU A 196 -6.76 1.99 3.03
N ILE A 197 -5.67 1.72 3.75
CA ILE A 197 -5.66 1.70 5.22
C ILE A 197 -6.11 3.06 5.76
N LYS A 198 -5.59 4.16 5.21
CA LYS A 198 -6.00 5.51 5.61
C LYS A 198 -7.46 5.79 5.26
N TYR A 199 -7.89 5.40 4.07
CA TYR A 199 -9.26 5.59 3.61
C TYR A 199 -10.27 4.90 4.53
N LEU A 200 -10.05 3.62 4.82
CA LEU A 200 -10.88 2.84 5.75
C LEU A 200 -10.95 3.49 7.14
N ARG A 201 -9.82 3.93 7.69
CA ARG A 201 -9.78 4.65 8.98
C ARG A 201 -10.63 5.91 8.95
N THR A 202 -10.61 6.67 7.85
CA THR A 202 -11.45 7.89 7.72
C THR A 202 -12.94 7.60 7.60
N MET A 203 -13.31 6.41 7.10
CA MET A 203 -14.69 5.92 7.12
C MET A 203 -15.13 5.38 8.49
N GLY A 204 -14.21 5.30 9.47
CA GLY A 204 -14.50 4.85 10.83
C GLY A 204 -14.25 3.36 11.09
N PHE A 205 -13.70 2.62 10.12
CA PHE A 205 -13.32 1.22 10.33
C PHE A 205 -12.16 1.11 11.33
N GLN A 206 -12.27 0.16 12.26
CA GLN A 206 -11.14 -0.32 13.05
C GLN A 206 -10.41 -1.36 12.21
N VAL A 207 -9.46 -0.90 11.40
CA VAL A 207 -8.72 -1.77 10.47
C VAL A 207 -7.72 -2.61 11.25
N ASP A 208 -7.95 -3.92 11.34
CA ASP A 208 -6.90 -4.88 11.66
C ASP A 208 -5.97 -4.98 10.45
N ASN A 209 -4.71 -4.57 10.63
CA ASN A 209 -3.74 -4.59 9.55
C ASN A 209 -3.13 -5.98 9.32
N LYS A 210 -3.45 -6.99 10.15
CA LYS A 210 -2.89 -8.33 10.06
C LYS A 210 -2.97 -8.96 8.66
N PRO A 211 -4.06 -8.83 7.88
CA PRO A 211 -4.09 -9.29 6.49
C PRO A 211 -2.97 -8.68 5.63
N PHE A 212 -2.62 -7.41 5.83
CA PHE A 212 -1.51 -6.75 5.11
C PHE A 212 -0.13 -7.14 5.67
N GLN A 213 -0.02 -7.49 6.95
CA GLN A 213 1.22 -7.96 7.57
C GLN A 213 1.64 -9.34 7.02
N GLU A 214 0.67 -10.24 6.94
CA GLU A 214 0.91 -11.66 6.66
C GLU A 214 0.72 -12.01 5.17
N ASN A 215 -0.22 -11.34 4.48
CA ASN A 215 -0.74 -11.76 3.18
C ASN A 215 -0.62 -10.67 2.10
N ALA A 216 0.40 -9.81 2.18
CA ALA A 216 0.59 -8.72 1.21
C ALA A 216 0.79 -9.21 -0.24
N LYS A 217 1.52 -10.32 -0.42
CA LYS A 217 1.72 -10.93 -1.75
C LYS A 217 0.41 -11.51 -2.29
N TYR A 218 -0.37 -12.20 -1.44
CA TYR A 218 -1.71 -12.65 -1.79
C TYR A 218 -2.60 -11.49 -2.22
N PHE A 219 -2.63 -10.38 -1.47
CA PHE A 219 -3.42 -9.20 -1.83
C PHE A 219 -3.05 -8.67 -3.21
N ARG A 220 -1.74 -8.57 -3.50
CA ARG A 220 -1.23 -8.15 -4.80
C ARG A 220 -1.70 -9.08 -5.93
N ASP A 221 -1.60 -10.39 -5.73
CA ASP A 221 -1.97 -11.37 -6.73
C ASP A 221 -3.50 -11.48 -6.91
N ALA A 222 -4.26 -11.30 -5.83
CA ALA A 222 -5.72 -11.18 -5.87
C ALA A 222 -6.18 -9.94 -6.66
N LEU A 223 -5.47 -8.81 -6.55
CA LEU A 223 -5.72 -7.63 -7.38
C LEU A 223 -5.44 -7.90 -8.87
N VAL A 224 -4.39 -8.65 -9.18
CA VAL A 224 -4.10 -9.09 -10.56
C VAL A 224 -5.23 -9.96 -11.10
N LEU A 225 -5.68 -10.95 -10.33
CA LEU A 225 -6.73 -11.88 -10.72
C LEU A 225 -8.10 -11.22 -10.87
N ASP A 226 -8.45 -10.26 -10.00
CA ASP A 226 -9.69 -9.48 -10.11
C ASP A 226 -9.67 -8.57 -11.35
N ASN A 227 -8.49 -8.20 -11.87
CA ASN A 227 -8.32 -7.35 -13.05
C ASN A 227 -7.85 -8.09 -14.31
N ALA A 228 -7.81 -9.43 -14.28
CA ALA A 228 -7.43 -10.22 -15.44
C ALA A 228 -8.47 -10.12 -16.57
N LYS A 229 -8.09 -10.60 -17.77
CA LYS A 229 -8.99 -10.70 -18.92
C LYS A 229 -10.16 -11.63 -18.59
N LEU A 230 -11.29 -11.45 -19.28
CA LEU A 230 -12.59 -12.08 -18.97
C LEU A 230 -12.51 -13.59 -18.62
N PHE A 231 -11.73 -14.38 -19.37
CA PHE A 231 -11.65 -15.83 -19.16
C PHE A 231 -10.68 -16.28 -18.05
N GLN A 232 -9.83 -15.38 -17.55
CA GLN A 232 -8.86 -15.63 -16.47
C GLN A 232 -9.25 -14.91 -15.17
N LYS A 233 -10.26 -14.03 -15.22
CA LYS A 233 -10.69 -13.22 -14.09
C LYS A 233 -11.25 -14.11 -12.98
N LYS A 234 -10.70 -13.95 -11.77
CA LYS A 234 -11.10 -14.65 -10.55
C LYS A 234 -11.24 -13.62 -9.42
N THR A 235 -12.47 -13.20 -9.14
CA THR A 235 -12.76 -12.13 -8.17
C THR A 235 -12.81 -12.63 -6.73
N GLU A 236 -12.98 -13.94 -6.55
CA GLU A 236 -13.19 -14.59 -5.26
C GLU A 236 -12.00 -14.41 -4.29
N TYR A 237 -10.77 -14.32 -4.79
CA TYR A 237 -9.59 -14.14 -3.93
C TYR A 237 -9.56 -12.74 -3.31
N LEU A 238 -9.91 -11.71 -4.10
CA LEU A 238 -9.96 -10.35 -3.58
C LEU A 238 -11.16 -10.18 -2.63
N GLU A 239 -12.28 -10.84 -2.92
CA GLU A 239 -13.45 -10.89 -2.02
C GLU A 239 -13.07 -11.50 -0.67
N ARG A 240 -12.44 -12.68 -0.64
CA ARG A 240 -11.96 -13.31 0.60
C ARG A 240 -11.03 -12.42 1.40
N PHE A 241 -10.11 -11.71 0.73
CA PHE A 241 -9.21 -10.77 1.41
C PHE A 241 -9.99 -9.68 2.14
N PHE A 242 -10.94 -9.06 1.46
CA PHE A 242 -11.74 -7.96 2.00
C PHE A 242 -12.73 -8.42 3.07
N GLU A 243 -13.27 -9.63 2.96
CA GLU A 243 -14.09 -10.25 4.02
C GLU A 243 -13.27 -10.52 5.28
N ASN A 244 -12.03 -11.04 5.16
CA ASN A 244 -11.12 -11.15 6.30
C ASN A 244 -10.80 -9.77 6.90
N LEU A 245 -10.52 -8.77 6.06
CA LEU A 245 -10.12 -7.44 6.48
C LEU A 245 -11.22 -6.65 7.20
N LEU A 246 -12.47 -6.72 6.70
CA LEU A 246 -13.55 -5.83 7.13
C LEU A 246 -14.68 -6.52 7.88
N LEU A 247 -14.85 -7.84 7.72
CA LEU A 247 -15.93 -8.62 8.34
C LEU A 247 -15.42 -9.65 9.35
N GLY A 248 -14.11 -9.69 9.61
CA GLY A 248 -13.50 -10.70 10.48
C GLY A 248 -13.58 -12.12 9.92
N GLY A 249 -13.71 -12.25 8.59
CA GLY A 249 -13.65 -13.51 7.87
C GLY A 249 -12.41 -14.33 8.24
N GLN A 250 -12.50 -15.65 8.08
CA GLN A 250 -11.43 -16.61 8.36
C GLN A 250 -11.09 -17.42 7.10
N HIS A 251 -11.18 -16.77 5.93
CA HIS A 251 -10.84 -17.39 4.67
C HIS A 251 -9.34 -17.69 4.62
N ASP A 252 -9.01 -18.84 4.07
CA ASP A 252 -7.64 -19.18 3.74
C ASP A 252 -7.17 -18.31 2.57
N LEU A 253 -6.03 -17.62 2.75
CA LEU A 253 -5.50 -16.65 1.80
C LEU A 253 -4.36 -17.29 0.99
N GLU A 254 -4.72 -18.33 0.27
CA GLU A 254 -3.87 -19.03 -0.70
C GLU A 254 -4.49 -18.94 -2.11
N ILE A 255 -3.62 -18.85 -3.13
CA ILE A 255 -4.00 -18.86 -4.56
C ILE A 255 -3.49 -20.17 -5.16
N ASP A 256 -4.40 -20.87 -5.83
CA ASP A 256 -4.15 -22.16 -6.48
C ASP A 256 -3.34 -22.07 -7.79
#